data_AF-A0A352CKU9-F1
#
_entry.id   AF-A0A352CKU9-F1
#
_cell.length_a   1.000
_cell.length_b   1.000
_cell.length_c   1.000
_cell.angle_alpha   90.00
_cell.angle_beta   90.00
_cell.angle_gamma   90.00
#
_symmetry.space_group_name_H-M   'P 1'
#
loop_
_entity.id
_entity.type
_entity.pdbx_description
1 polymer ?
#
loop_
_entity_poly.entity_id
_entity_poly.type
_entity_poly.pdbx_seq_one_letter_code
_entity_poly.pdbx_strand_id
1 'polypeptide(L)' 'IKFGSSDGLFNLGSALAFAQTLSTGVYVAMNGRWFAANRVRKNKETGMFEEIN' A
#
# COMPACT_ATOMS: atom_id res chain seq x y z
N ILE A 1 -24.51 -2.11 5.67
CA ILE A 1 -23.18 -1.91 5.05
C ILE A 1 -22.61 -0.62 5.63
N LYS A 2 -21.56 -0.66 6.44
CA LYS A 2 -20.97 0.57 7.02
C LYS A 2 -20.08 1.23 5.97
N PHE A 3 -20.53 2.36 5.43
CA PHE A 3 -19.62 3.35 4.86
C PHE A 3 -18.62 3.72 5.98
N GLY A 4 -17.33 3.39 5.80
CA GLY A 4 -16.27 3.69 6.78
C GLY A 4 -15.65 2.51 7.54
N SER A 5 -16.00 1.25 7.27
CA SER A 5 -15.22 0.10 7.77
C SER A 5 -14.05 -0.29 6.85
N SER A 6 -13.80 0.49 5.80
CA SER A 6 -12.71 0.25 4.84
C SER A 6 -11.48 1.06 5.23
N ASP A 7 -10.34 0.42 5.08
CA ASP A 7 -8.98 0.97 5.11
C ASP A 7 -8.66 1.91 3.92
N GLY A 8 -9.59 2.11 2.98
CA GLY A 8 -9.35 2.89 1.76
C GLY A 8 -8.89 4.33 2.01
N LEU A 9 -9.51 5.05 2.95
CA LEU A 9 -9.09 6.43 3.29
C LEU A 9 -7.69 6.46 3.92
N PHE A 10 -7.37 5.48 4.76
CA PHE A 10 -6.06 5.34 5.37
C PHE A 10 -4.97 5.03 4.33
N ASN A 11 -5.26 4.14 3.38
CA ASN A 11 -4.37 3.81 2.28
C ASN A 11 -4.17 5.00 1.33
N LEU A 12 -5.24 5.76 1.03
CA LEU A 12 -5.14 6.97 0.21
C LEU A 12 -4.28 8.06 0.88
N GLY A 13 -4.50 8.33 2.18
CA GLY A 13 -3.70 9.29 2.93
C GLY A 13 -2.22 8.89 2.96
N SER A 14 -1.93 7.60 3.14
CA SER A 14 -0.57 7.06 3.08
C SER A 14 0.03 7.23 1.68
N ALA A 15 -0.71 6.90 0.62
CA ALA A 15 -0.26 7.04 -0.77
C ALA A 15 0.09 8.50 -1.11
N LEU A 16 -0.71 9.46 -0.64
CA LEU A 16 -0.46 10.89 -0.84
C LEU A 16 0.80 11.37 -0.11
N ALA A 17 1.04 10.89 1.11
CA ALA A 17 2.26 11.20 1.86
C ALA A 17 3.51 10.62 1.16
N PHE A 18 3.43 9.37 0.67
CA PHE A 18 4.53 8.73 -0.03
C PHE A 18 4.81 9.37 -1.39
N ALA A 19 3.79 9.78 -2.13
CA ALA A 19 3.95 10.50 -3.40
C ALA A 19 4.73 11.83 -3.24
N GLN A 20 4.67 12.44 -2.06
CA GLN A 20 5.38 13.69 -1.76
C GLN A 20 6.81 13.48 -1.22
N THR A 21 7.13 12.28 -0.73
CA THR A 21 8.36 12.04 0.06
C THR A 21 9.30 11.01 -0.55
N LEU A 22 8.80 10.06 -1.34
CA LEU A 22 9.62 9.08 -2.03
C LEU A 22 10.24 9.67 -3.30
N SER A 23 11.39 9.12 -3.69
CA SER A 23 11.95 9.40 -5.01
C SER A 23 11.00 8.93 -6.11
N THR A 24 11.09 9.52 -7.30
CA THR A 24 10.31 9.11 -8.47
C THR A 24 10.43 7.60 -8.72
N GLY A 25 9.29 6.93 -8.84
CA GLY A 25 9.21 5.49 -9.03
C GLY A 25 7.76 5.00 -9.01
N VAL A 26 7.58 3.68 -9.11
CA VAL A 26 6.26 3.03 -9.06
C VAL A 26 6.18 2.20 -7.77
N TYR A 27 5.17 2.48 -6.96
CA TYR A 27 5.02 1.91 -5.62
C TYR A 27 3.59 1.43 -5.37
N VAL A 28 3.45 0.46 -4.47
CA VAL A 28 2.17 0.06 -3.87
C VAL A 28 2.12 0.60 -2.45
N ALA A 29 1.08 1.37 -2.12
CA ALA A 29 0.82 1.87 -0.77
C ALA A 29 -0.35 1.10 -0.14
N MET A 30 -0.09 0.39 0.95
CA MET A 30 -1.10 -0.43 1.63
C MET A 30 -0.75 -0.59 3.11
N ASN A 31 -1.75 -0.48 3.98
CA ASN A 31 -1.62 -0.64 5.43
C ASN A 31 -0.51 0.23 6.05
N GLY A 32 -0.38 1.48 5.57
CA GLY A 32 0.60 2.44 6.08
C GLY A 32 2.05 2.15 5.69
N ARG A 33 2.27 1.22 4.76
CA ARG A 33 3.59 0.85 4.22
C ARG A 33 3.61 1.10 2.71
N TRP A 34 4.81 1.25 2.17
CA TRP A 34 5.04 1.28 0.73
C TRP A 34 5.92 0.10 0.32
N PHE A 35 5.73 -0.36 -0.92
CA PHE A 35 6.54 -1.39 -1.54
C PHE A 35 6.91 -0.96 -2.96
N ALA A 36 8.12 -1.28 -3.42
CA ALA A 36 8.46 -1.09 -4.82
C ALA A 36 7.60 -2.03 -5.69
N ALA A 37 7.02 -1.52 -6.78
CA ALA A 37 6.06 -2.29 -7.58
C ALA A 37 6.63 -3.59 -8.19
N ASN A 38 7.95 -3.65 -8.39
CA ASN A 38 8.66 -4.84 -8.86
C ASN A 38 9.11 -5.79 -7.74
N ARG A 39 8.93 -5.42 -6.46
CA ARG A 39 9.34 -6.21 -5.29
C ARG A 39 8.18 -6.38 -4.30
N VAL A 40 6.98 -6.59 -4.80
CA VAL A 40 5.79 -6.77 -3.97
C VAL A 40 4.87 -7.84 -4.51
N ARG A 41 4.34 -8.67 -3.60
CA ARG A 41 3.30 -9.68 -3.91
C ARG A 41 2.15 -9.55 -2.92
N LYS A 42 0.93 -9.84 -3.39
CA LYS A 42 -0.21 -10.10 -2.50
C LYS A 42 -0.19 -11.57 -2.08
N ASN A 43 0.05 -11.82 -0.80
CA ASN A 43 -0.13 -13.11 -0.18
C ASN A 43 -1.64 -13.37 -0.04
N LYS A 44 -2.15 -14.37 -0.77
CA LYS A 44 -3.59 -14.68 -0.78
C LYS A 44 -4.04 -15.45 0.46
N GLU A 45 -3.12 -16.12 1.15
CA GLU A 45 -3.43 -16.87 2.38
C GLU A 45 -3.62 -15.92 3.56
N THR A 46 -2.73 -14.92 3.69
CA THR A 46 -2.80 -13.92 4.77
C THR A 46 -3.61 -12.68 4.40
N GLY A 47 -3.84 -12.46 3.10
CA GLY A 47 -4.49 -11.25 2.57
C GLY A 47 -3.58 -10.02 2.51
N MET A 48 -2.30 -10.14 2.91
CA MET A 48 -1.37 -9.03 3.07
C MET A 48 -0.44 -8.85 1.87
N PHE A 49 0.09 -7.64 1.68
CA PHE A 49 1.20 -7.39 0.77
C PHE A 49 2.53 -7.62 1.47
N GLU A 50 3.47 -8.25 0.77
CA GLU A 50 4.80 -8.62 1.28
C GLU A 50 5.89 -8.33 0.24
N GLU A 51 7.10 -8.06 0.71
CA GLU A 51 8.26 -7.89 -0.18
C GLU A 51 8.66 -9.22 -0.80
N ILE A 52 9.10 -9.15 -2.06
CA ILE A 52 9.73 -10.26 -2.75
C ILE A 52 11.24 -10.01 -2.70
N ASN A 53 12.00 -10.99 -2.20
CA ASN A 53 13.47 -10.96 -2.21
C ASN A 53 14.03 -11.11 -3.62
#